data_AF-A0A1J6KAY4-F1
#
_entry.id   AF-A0A1J6KAY4-F1
#
_cell.length_a   1.000
_cell.length_b   1.000
_cell.length_c   1.000
_cell.angle_alpha   90.00
_cell.angle_beta   90.00
_cell.angle_gamma   90.00
#
_symmetry.space_group_name_H-M   'P 1'
#
loop_
_entity.id
_entity.type
_entity.pdbx_description
1 polymer ?
#
loop_
_entity_poly.entity_id
_entity_poly.type
_entity_poly.pdbx_seq_one_letter_code
_entity_poly.pdbx_strand_id
1 'polypeptide(L)'
;MVQGTSSVSEYFSKLRNVWDEYLSLVPLPGSDKTYADHIEQQKLMQFLMGLNETYSQSRSQILMMVPSTSLNQAYNLIMQDESQRMQSNMINQCVQPLQQLDLNDSTILSSIQGNRFKKANSLYCEYCHMRGHKR
;
A
#
# COMPACT_ATOMS: atom_id res chain seq x y z
N MET A 1 17.11 14.66 9.15
CA MET A 1 16.34 14.68 7.89
C MET A 1 15.06 13.88 8.12
N VAL A 2 13.92 14.33 7.59
CA VAL A 2 12.62 13.66 7.77
C VAL A 2 11.95 13.45 6.42
N GLN A 3 11.14 12.40 6.29
CA GLN A 3 10.42 12.04 5.06
C GLN A 3 9.42 13.13 4.64
N GLY A 4 8.67 13.70 5.60
CA GLY A 4 7.61 14.64 5.29
C GLY A 4 6.53 13.99 4.41
N THR A 5 6.31 14.56 3.22
CA THR A 5 5.31 14.10 2.24
C THR A 5 5.92 13.34 1.05
N SER A 6 7.23 13.12 1.02
CA SER A 6 7.86 12.35 -0.06
C SER A 6 7.60 10.85 0.10
N SER A 7 7.73 10.09 -0.99
CA SER A 7 7.68 8.63 -0.90
C SER A 7 8.81 8.07 -0.04
N VAL A 8 8.63 6.85 0.47
CA VAL A 8 9.66 6.16 1.27
C VAL A 8 10.94 5.98 0.46
N SER A 9 10.82 5.64 -0.83
CA SER A 9 11.95 5.44 -1.73
C SER A 9 12.77 6.73 -1.96
N GLU A 10 12.09 7.86 -2.16
CA GLU A 10 12.77 9.15 -2.34
C GLU A 10 13.52 9.56 -1.06
N TYR A 11 12.87 9.39 0.10
CA TYR A 11 13.49 9.65 1.40
C TYR A 11 14.72 8.77 1.65
N PHE A 12 14.61 7.46 1.39
CA PHE A 12 15.72 6.52 1.57
C PHE A 12 16.91 6.86 0.65
N SER A 13 16.63 7.27 -0.59
CA SER A 13 17.66 7.66 -1.55
C SER A 13 18.43 8.90 -1.09
N LYS A 14 17.73 9.91 -0.55
CA LYS A 14 18.38 11.10 0.02
C LYS A 14 19.24 10.77 1.24
N LEU A 15 18.75 9.89 2.12
CA LEU A 15 19.54 9.38 3.26
C LEU A 15 20.80 8.65 2.82
N ARG A 16 20.69 7.78 1.81
CA ARG A 16 21.83 7.07 1.23
C ARG A 16 22.92 8.03 0.77
N ASN A 17 22.56 9.07 0.03
CA ASN A 17 23.52 10.08 -0.43
C ASN A 17 24.26 10.75 0.74
N VAL A 18 23.54 11.13 1.81
CA VAL A 18 24.15 11.74 3.00
C VAL A 18 25.11 10.76 3.70
N TRP A 19 24.72 9.50 3.83
CA TRP A 19 25.60 8.49 4.43
C TRP A 19 26.83 8.22 3.58
N ASP A 20 26.68 8.17 2.26
CA ASP A 20 27.78 7.92 1.34
C ASP A 20 28.76 9.11 1.33
N GLU A 21 28.26 10.35 1.39
CA GLU A 21 29.07 11.56 1.59
C GLU A 21 29.81 11.53 2.94
N TYR A 22 29.11 11.21 4.03
CA TYR A 22 29.74 11.08 5.35
C TYR A 22 30.86 10.03 5.36
N LEU A 23 30.62 8.86 4.76
CA LEU A 23 31.62 7.80 4.66
C LEU A 23 32.80 8.17 3.76
N SER A 24 32.62 9.10 2.82
CA SER A 24 33.73 9.62 2.01
C SER A 24 34.66 10.54 2.82
N LEU A 25 34.14 11.20 3.86
CA LEU A 25 34.88 12.13 4.71
C LEU A 25 35.51 11.45 5.93
N VAL A 26 34.91 10.35 6.41
CA VAL A 26 35.36 9.63 7.61
C VAL A 26 35.96 8.29 7.20
N PRO A 27 37.30 8.11 7.28
CA PRO A 27 37.93 6.83 7.04
C PRO A 27 37.37 5.81 8.03
N LEU A 28 36.87 4.67 7.54
CA LEU A 28 36.46 3.58 8.42
C LEU A 28 37.68 3.11 9.24
N PRO A 29 37.60 3.08 10.59
CA PRO A 29 38.62 2.40 11.39
C PRO A 29 38.63 0.94 10.93
N GLY A 30 39.77 0.49 10.40
CA GLY A 30 39.86 -0.70 9.55
C GLY A 30 39.25 -1.97 10.15
N SER A 31 38.64 -2.79 9.29
CA SER A 31 38.15 -4.17 9.49
C SER A 31 37.52 -4.56 10.85
N ASP A 32 37.09 -3.61 11.66
CA ASP A 32 36.40 -3.90 12.91
C ASP A 32 34.93 -4.14 12.60
N LYS A 33 34.54 -5.42 12.62
CA LYS A 33 33.16 -5.85 12.35
C LYS A 33 32.18 -5.18 13.30
N THR A 34 32.58 -4.92 14.55
CA THR A 34 31.72 -4.29 15.55
C THR A 34 31.41 -2.84 15.20
N TYR A 35 32.37 -2.12 14.60
CA TYR A 35 32.17 -0.76 14.12
C TYR A 35 31.22 -0.72 12.93
N ALA A 36 31.38 -1.65 11.96
CA ALA A 36 30.49 -1.75 10.81
C ALA A 36 29.04 -2.04 11.24
N ASP A 37 28.84 -2.98 12.17
CA ASP A 37 27.52 -3.32 12.72
C ASP A 37 26.90 -2.11 13.43
N HIS A 38 27.69 -1.38 14.21
CA HIS A 38 27.23 -0.16 14.89
C HIS A 38 26.80 0.92 13.89
N ILE A 39 27.55 1.12 12.81
CA ILE A 39 27.17 2.06 11.74
C ILE A 39 25.88 1.61 11.04
N GLU A 40 25.70 0.31 10.79
CA GLU A 40 24.45 -0.19 10.19
C GLU A 40 23.25 0.04 11.11
N GLN A 41 23.40 -0.23 12.42
CA GLN A 41 22.35 0.05 13.41
C GLN A 41 22.03 1.54 13.52
N GLN A 42 23.04 2.41 13.47
CA GLN A 42 22.85 3.87 13.43
C GLN A 42 22.04 4.29 12.20
N LYS A 43 22.39 3.77 11.01
CA LYS A 43 21.65 4.04 9.77
C LYS A 43 20.21 3.56 9.84
N LEU A 44 19.97 2.37 10.39
CA LEU A 44 18.63 1.83 10.63
C LEU A 44 17.81 2.75 11.53
N MET A 45 18.37 3.15 12.68
CA MET A 45 17.66 4.02 13.61
C MET A 45 17.35 5.38 12.98
N GLN A 46 18.31 5.99 12.28
CA GLN A 46 18.09 7.25 11.55
C GLN A 46 16.98 7.12 10.51
N PHE A 47 16.99 6.03 9.73
CA PHE A 47 15.92 5.76 8.76
C PHE A 47 14.56 5.71 9.45
N LEU A 48 14.40 4.87 10.47
CA LEU A 48 13.13 4.66 11.18
C LEU A 48 12.64 5.94 11.88
N MET A 49 13.53 6.74 12.47
CA MET A 49 13.16 7.95 13.19
C MET A 49 12.68 9.07 12.27
N GLY A 50 13.22 9.17 11.05
CA GLY A 50 12.80 10.20 10.11
C GLY A 50 11.62 9.82 9.22
N LEU A 51 11.07 8.61 9.34
CA LEU A 51 9.81 8.23 8.66
C LEU A 51 8.62 9.02 9.19
N ASN A 52 7.61 9.19 8.33
CA ASN A 52 6.34 9.83 8.70
C ASN A 52 5.62 9.07 9.83
N GLU A 53 4.85 9.79 10.66
CA GLU A 53 4.06 9.22 11.76
C GLU A 53 3.05 8.17 11.30
N THR A 54 2.61 8.21 10.04
CA THR A 54 1.76 7.19 9.42
C THR A 54 2.38 5.79 9.49
N TYR A 55 3.71 5.68 9.58
CA TYR A 55 4.46 4.42 9.68
C TYR A 55 4.80 4.03 11.13
N SER A 56 4.24 4.71 12.14
CA SER A 56 4.51 4.46 13.57
C SER A 56 4.29 3.00 13.97
N GLN A 57 3.21 2.38 13.50
CA GLN A 57 2.92 0.97 13.76
C GLN A 57 3.99 0.05 13.14
N SER A 58 4.32 0.27 11.87
CA SER A 58 5.30 -0.53 11.14
C SER A 58 6.69 -0.39 11.75
N ARG A 59 7.06 0.83 12.22
CA ARG A 59 8.28 1.07 13.01
C ARG A 59 8.31 0.26 14.30
N SER A 60 7.22 0.29 15.07
CA SER A 60 7.11 -0.47 16.32
C SER A 60 7.28 -1.97 16.07
N GLN A 61 6.64 -2.50 15.02
CA GLN A 61 6.79 -3.89 14.63
C GLN A 61 8.24 -4.24 14.28
N ILE A 62 8.90 -3.44 13.45
CA ILE A 62 10.31 -3.64 13.04
C ILE A 62 11.25 -3.67 14.27
N LEU A 63 11.02 -2.79 15.24
CA LEU A 63 11.82 -2.71 16.47
C LEU A 63 11.62 -3.91 17.41
N MET A 64 10.46 -4.58 17.34
CA MET A 64 10.17 -5.78 18.15
C MET A 64 10.65 -7.08 17.50
N MET A 65 11.09 -7.06 16.24
CA MET A 65 11.53 -8.26 15.53
C MET A 65 12.90 -8.75 16.05
N VAL A 66 13.01 -10.07 16.22
CA VAL A 66 14.25 -10.76 16.63
C VAL A 66 14.60 -11.82 15.58
N PRO A 67 15.86 -11.89 15.09
CA PRO A 67 17.00 -11.02 15.41
C PRO A 67 16.84 -9.60 14.84
N SER A 68 17.68 -8.66 15.32
CA SER A 68 17.65 -7.25 14.91
C SER A 68 17.56 -7.13 13.39
N THR A 69 16.54 -6.44 12.91
CA THR A 69 16.31 -6.24 11.47
C THR A 69 17.47 -5.46 10.85
N SER A 70 17.90 -5.85 9.66
CA SER A 70 18.86 -5.06 8.88
C SER A 70 18.18 -3.83 8.28
N LEU A 71 18.98 -2.83 7.89
CA LEU A 71 18.47 -1.63 7.22
C LEU A 71 17.67 -1.97 5.96
N ASN A 72 18.16 -2.91 5.16
CA ASN A 72 17.50 -3.32 3.92
C ASN A 72 16.17 -4.04 4.18
N GLN A 73 16.12 -4.89 5.21
CA GLN A 73 14.88 -5.55 5.62
C GLN A 73 13.84 -4.54 6.11
N ALA A 74 14.25 -3.60 6.96
CA ALA A 74 13.38 -2.53 7.43
C ALA A 74 12.84 -1.68 6.27
N TYR A 75 13.70 -1.31 5.32
CA TYR A 75 13.28 -0.60 4.10
C TYR A 75 12.22 -1.38 3.31
N ASN A 76 12.45 -2.67 3.07
CA ASN A 76 11.50 -3.52 2.33
C ASN A 76 10.15 -3.64 3.05
N LEU A 77 10.16 -3.78 4.38
CA LEU A 77 8.93 -3.85 5.18
C LEU A 77 8.13 -2.55 5.10
N ILE A 78 8.79 -1.41 5.19
CA ILE A 78 8.14 -0.10 5.06
C ILE A 78 7.63 0.14 3.63
N MET A 79 8.39 -0.26 2.60
CA MET A 79 7.94 -0.17 1.19
C MET A 79 6.71 -1.05 0.92
N GLN A 80 6.69 -2.27 1.47
CA GLN A 80 5.54 -3.17 1.35
C GLN A 80 4.31 -2.55 2.02
N ASP A 81 4.50 -1.95 3.19
CA ASP A 81 3.47 -1.27 3.94
C ASP A 81 2.94 -0.02 3.20
N GLU A 82 3.81 0.81 2.60
CA GLU A 82 3.41 1.94 1.74
C GLU A 82 2.54 1.46 0.57
N SER A 83 2.96 0.40 -0.13
CA SER A 83 2.21 -0.19 -1.25
C SER A 83 0.82 -0.71 -0.82
N GLN A 84 0.74 -1.41 0.32
CA GLN A 84 -0.54 -1.91 0.85
C GLN A 84 -1.50 -0.76 1.20
N ARG A 85 -1.01 0.34 1.79
CA ARG A 85 -1.83 1.52 2.08
C ARG A 85 -2.38 2.14 0.80
N MET A 86 -1.55 2.26 -0.24
CA MET A 86 -2.00 2.76 -1.54
C MET A 86 -3.11 1.88 -2.13
N GLN A 87 -2.94 0.55 -2.10
CA GLN A 87 -3.96 -0.40 -2.59
C GLN A 87 -5.25 -0.34 -1.77
N SER A 88 -5.16 -0.29 -0.44
CA SER A 88 -6.33 -0.14 0.44
C SER A 88 -7.10 1.14 0.13
N ASN A 89 -6.40 2.25 -0.11
CA ASN A 89 -7.03 3.51 -0.50
C ASN A 89 -7.76 3.39 -1.84
N MET A 90 -7.21 2.65 -2.83
CA MET A 90 -7.90 2.41 -4.10
C MET A 90 -9.15 1.52 -3.94
N ILE A 91 -9.09 0.49 -3.09
CA ILE A 91 -10.26 -0.36 -2.79
C ILE A 91 -11.36 0.47 -2.13
N ASN A 92 -11.00 1.32 -1.15
CA ASN A 92 -11.97 2.19 -0.48
C ASN A 92 -12.69 3.10 -1.48
N GLN A 93 -11.98 3.65 -2.48
CA GLN A 93 -12.56 4.48 -3.53
C GLN A 93 -13.49 3.71 -4.49
N CYS A 94 -13.20 2.43 -4.74
CA CYS A 94 -14.03 1.56 -5.60
C CYS A 94 -15.33 1.09 -4.91
N VAL A 95 -15.33 0.99 -3.56
CA VAL A 95 -16.48 0.48 -2.78
C VAL A 95 -17.46 1.59 -2.34
N GLN A 96 -17.06 2.87 -2.40
CA GLN A 96 -17.95 3.99 -2.06
C GLN A 96 -19.29 4.06 -2.83
N PRO A 97 -19.46 3.57 -4.08
CA PRO A 97 -20.77 3.59 -4.72
C PRO A 97 -21.76 2.56 -4.16
N LEU A 98 -21.32 1.56 -3.37
CA LEU A 98 -22.21 0.46 -2.93
C LEU A 98 -22.80 0.64 -1.51
N GLN A 99 -22.25 1.52 -0.68
CA GLN A 99 -22.69 1.69 0.71
C GLN A 99 -23.80 2.75 0.88
N GLN A 100 -24.16 3.48 -0.18
CA GLN A 100 -25.23 4.50 -0.17
C GLN A 100 -26.56 4.02 -0.78
N LEU A 101 -26.76 2.72 -0.95
CA LEU A 101 -28.10 2.19 -1.24
C LEU A 101 -28.93 2.21 0.05
N ASP A 102 -29.48 3.38 0.36
CA ASP A 102 -30.51 3.55 1.38
C ASP A 102 -31.76 2.79 0.89
N LEU A 103 -32.02 1.60 1.46
CA LEU A 103 -33.13 0.72 1.07
C LEU A 103 -34.52 1.31 1.42
N ASN A 104 -34.58 2.55 1.91
CA ASN A 104 -35.81 3.17 2.40
C ASN A 104 -36.46 4.15 1.42
N ASP A 105 -35.89 4.36 0.24
CA ASP A 105 -36.51 5.24 -0.76
C ASP A 105 -37.60 4.51 -1.56
N SER A 106 -38.87 4.84 -1.27
CA SER A 106 -40.06 4.24 -1.87
C SER A 106 -40.09 4.29 -3.42
N THR A 107 -39.38 5.25 -4.01
CA THR A 107 -39.17 5.40 -5.47
C THR A 107 -38.31 4.29 -6.07
N ILE A 108 -37.39 3.70 -5.28
CA ILE A 108 -36.59 2.52 -5.67
C ILE A 108 -37.42 1.23 -5.54
N LEU A 109 -38.34 1.15 -4.57
CA LEU A 109 -39.20 -0.03 -4.38
C LEU A 109 -40.17 -0.25 -5.56
N SER A 110 -40.67 0.84 -6.17
CA SER A 110 -41.55 0.77 -7.35
C SER A 110 -40.83 0.31 -8.62
N SER A 111 -39.52 0.58 -8.76
CA SER A 111 -38.72 0.08 -9.89
C SER A 111 -38.25 -1.37 -9.69
N ILE A 112 -38.20 -1.86 -8.44
CA ILE A 112 -37.91 -3.27 -8.11
C ILE A 112 -39.14 -4.17 -8.26
N GLN A 113 -40.36 -3.66 -8.04
CA GLN A 113 -41.59 -4.43 -8.19
C GLN A 113 -42.00 -4.71 -9.65
N GLY A 114 -41.34 -4.09 -10.63
CA GLY A 114 -41.55 -4.37 -12.05
C GLY A 114 -40.72 -5.54 -12.63
N ASN A 115 -39.76 -6.09 -11.88
CA ASN A 115 -38.76 -6.99 -12.46
C ASN A 115 -38.52 -8.29 -11.68
N ARG A 116 -39.56 -8.85 -11.08
CA ARG A 116 -39.55 -10.27 -10.69
C ARG A 116 -40.24 -11.12 -11.75
N PHE A 117 -39.43 -11.95 -12.40
CA PHE A 117 -39.80 -13.05 -13.30
C PHE A 117 -40.23 -12.70 -14.73
N LYS A 118 -39.25 -12.40 -15.59
CA LYS A 118 -39.27 -12.99 -16.93
C LYS A 118 -38.01 -13.82 -17.15
N LYS A 119 -38.18 -15.09 -16.77
CA LYS A 119 -37.44 -16.26 -17.22
C LYS A 119 -36.82 -15.99 -18.60
N ALA A 120 -35.50 -16.02 -18.68
CA ALA A 120 -34.77 -16.04 -19.94
C ALA A 120 -35.15 -17.31 -20.71
N ASN A 121 -36.23 -17.28 -21.48
CA ASN A 121 -36.58 -18.28 -22.49
C ASN A 121 -37.83 -17.85 -23.27
N SER A 122 -37.62 -17.32 -24.48
CA SER A 122 -38.53 -17.39 -25.66
C SER A 122 -38.48 -16.15 -26.56
N LEU A 123 -37.29 -15.61 -26.84
CA LEU A 123 -37.13 -14.76 -28.03
C LEU A 123 -36.23 -15.53 -29.00
N TYR A 124 -36.88 -16.19 -29.95
CA TYR A 124 -36.26 -16.95 -31.04
C TYR A 124 -36.16 -16.04 -32.26
N CYS A 125 -34.95 -15.84 -32.75
CA CYS A 125 -34.67 -15.10 -33.97
C CYS A 125 -34.84 -16.03 -35.17
N GLU A 126 -35.85 -15.81 -36.02
CA GLU A 126 -36.09 -16.63 -37.23
C GLU A 126 -34.99 -16.45 -38.30
N TYR A 127 -34.20 -15.38 -38.23
CA TYR A 127 -33.12 -15.13 -39.19
C TYR A 127 -31.81 -15.85 -38.84
N CYS A 128 -31.61 -16.12 -37.54
CA CYS A 128 -30.35 -16.60 -37.00
C CYS A 128 -30.49 -17.87 -36.16
N HIS A 129 -31.70 -18.39 -36.01
CA HIS A 129 -32.05 -19.64 -35.34
C HIS A 129 -31.48 -19.82 -33.90
N MET A 130 -31.13 -18.72 -33.22
CA MET A 130 -30.62 -18.71 -31.84
C MET A 130 -31.52 -17.87 -30.93
N ARG A 131 -31.54 -18.21 -29.63
CA ARG A 131 -32.37 -17.49 -28.63
C ARG A 131 -31.56 -16.43 -27.88
N GLY A 132 -32.14 -15.27 -27.62
CA GLY A 132 -31.65 -14.35 -26.58
C GLY A 132 -31.16 -12.95 -27.01
N HIS A 133 -31.39 -12.50 -28.24
CA HIS A 133 -31.07 -11.11 -28.63
C HIS A 133 -32.17 -10.48 -29.49
N LYS A 134 -32.19 -9.14 -29.54
CA LYS A 134 -33.09 -8.35 -30.38
C LYS A 134 -32.31 -7.86 -31.61
N ARG A 135 -32.98 -7.88 -32.77
CA ARG A 135 -32.44 -7.53 -34.08
C ARG A 135 -31.87 -6.12 -34.13
#